data_AF-A0A524G2F3-F1
#
_entry.id   AF-A0A524G2F3-F1
#
_cell.length_a   1.000
_cell.length_b   1.000
_cell.length_c   1.000
_cell.angle_alpha   90.00
_cell.angle_beta   90.00
_cell.angle_gamma   90.00
#
_symmetry.space_group_name_H-M   'P 1'
#
loop_
_entity.id
_entity.type
_entity.pdbx_description
1 polymer ?
#
loop_
_entity_poly.entity_id
_entity_poly.type
_entity_poly.pdbx_seq_one_letter_code
_entity_poly.pdbx_strand_id
1 'polypeptide(L)'
;MAYSEIDEESIPRYKRGYEWFSQLANTRLSKKDWRRFGLFSFYDAPYAESDLLYLSPKQVMLTMAKMAKKKESSLILVVDAMEKGEMGLSTKQGFDQFIELFNGLFPDATKFYFGPKDTERKWLHEYPSLKIPLSWLAKRPNVFSEVLSDASPVGEIIGPADATFEDFPGMIEVLVEKLGPPSLTEEVMGKIRSTEASEYAGEAVGLMTVFISPTTAVTRGVKYLGKFMSLVKDRRKQEMKEVYLEWTERVQKGYSEENLRKFFDDSPEFSSGLIEATSSFKPILLVIETRSTLYDLFLPLVLQHLVEEIGYIPPHRRPKTIDDQKSKKDKHKKDIDDEEMTYESLDDISEEDLPPVTDQLIQTMMEKDGDLARSDIDISEDEFEGKPETVLFLDAATHLSKFNKSFKFALNIPEKFPNMSVAASFFTDREKISSALQEGVLEYMKERALIFDLHPSLFDLATARMPVSRKAWLIGKLQEMERIRSEGEVAFLEYTSQEFYKWNLRVVEKPEIEALTRIRRWFGGTK
;
A
#
# COMPACT_ATOMS: atom_id res chain seq x y z
N MET A 1 33.99 -23.28 -28.35
CA MET A 1 34.29 -22.33 -27.27
C MET A 1 33.64 -22.88 -26.02
N ALA A 2 34.44 -23.23 -25.01
CA ALA A 2 33.95 -23.78 -23.76
C ALA A 2 33.17 -22.68 -23.03
N TYR A 3 31.86 -22.88 -22.88
CA TYR A 3 31.08 -22.09 -21.94
C TYR A 3 31.56 -22.49 -20.56
N SER A 4 32.28 -21.58 -19.89
CA SER A 4 32.64 -21.77 -18.48
C SER A 4 31.34 -21.98 -17.72
N GLU A 5 31.22 -23.12 -17.03
CA GLU A 5 30.29 -23.30 -15.94
C GLU A 5 30.41 -22.06 -15.06
N ILE A 6 29.38 -21.22 -15.07
CA ILE A 6 29.30 -20.09 -14.15
C ILE A 6 29.15 -20.77 -12.80
N ASP A 7 30.24 -20.78 -12.03
CA ASP A 7 30.33 -21.39 -10.73
C ASP A 7 29.13 -20.93 -9.89
N GLU A 8 28.12 -21.79 -9.73
CA GLU A 8 26.84 -21.44 -9.11
C GLU A 8 27.01 -21.07 -7.62
N GLU A 9 28.17 -21.42 -7.05
CA GLU A 9 28.63 -21.02 -5.72
C GLU A 9 29.13 -19.57 -5.66
N SER A 10 29.43 -18.93 -6.80
CA SER A 10 29.90 -17.53 -6.85
C SER A 10 28.79 -16.49 -6.76
N ILE A 11 27.52 -16.89 -6.95
CA ILE A 11 26.38 -15.98 -6.97
C ILE A 11 25.75 -15.90 -5.57
N PRO A 12 25.62 -14.71 -4.97
CA PRO A 12 24.97 -14.54 -3.68
C PRO A 12 23.57 -15.16 -3.61
N ARG A 13 23.23 -15.76 -2.46
CA ARG A 13 21.94 -16.46 -2.25
C ARG A 13 20.70 -15.58 -2.52
N TYR A 14 20.76 -14.27 -2.26
CA TYR A 14 19.66 -13.35 -2.59
C TYR A 14 19.45 -13.23 -4.10
N LYS A 15 20.51 -13.15 -4.91
CA LYS A 15 20.38 -13.12 -6.38
C LYS A 15 19.80 -14.43 -6.90
N ARG A 16 20.24 -15.57 -6.35
CA ARG A 16 19.68 -16.89 -6.71
C ARG A 16 18.17 -16.94 -6.42
N GLY A 17 17.73 -16.54 -5.22
CA GLY A 17 16.31 -16.50 -4.88
C GLY A 17 15.49 -15.61 -5.81
N TYR A 18 16.01 -14.43 -6.17
CA TYR A 18 15.39 -13.54 -7.15
C TYR A 18 15.30 -14.18 -8.55
N GLU A 19 16.39 -14.77 -9.06
CA GLU A 19 16.44 -15.42 -10.37
C GLU A 19 15.45 -16.59 -10.46
N TRP A 20 15.39 -17.43 -9.43
CA TRP A 20 14.52 -18.60 -9.40
C TRP A 20 13.04 -18.21 -9.38
N PHE A 21 12.68 -17.25 -8.52
CA PHE A 21 11.30 -16.75 -8.49
C PHE A 21 10.93 -16.03 -9.80
N SER A 22 11.83 -15.25 -10.39
CA SER A 22 11.60 -14.58 -11.67
C SER A 22 11.30 -15.55 -12.81
N GLN A 23 11.99 -16.69 -12.85
CA GLN A 23 11.70 -17.73 -13.85
C GLN A 23 10.29 -18.30 -13.67
N LEU A 24 9.93 -18.67 -12.43
CA LEU A 24 8.60 -19.18 -12.14
C LEU A 24 7.54 -18.14 -12.50
N ALA A 25 7.77 -16.87 -12.15
CA ALA A 25 6.84 -15.81 -12.40
C ALA A 25 6.61 -15.59 -13.90
N ASN A 26 7.67 -15.56 -14.71
CA ASN A 26 7.56 -15.46 -16.16
C ASN A 26 6.81 -16.63 -16.80
N THR A 27 7.03 -17.85 -16.31
CA THR A 27 6.50 -19.07 -16.94
C THR A 27 5.08 -19.41 -16.51
N ARG A 28 4.74 -19.14 -15.24
CA ARG A 28 3.48 -19.60 -14.62
C ARG A 28 2.58 -18.47 -14.13
N LEU A 29 3.13 -17.29 -13.82
CA LEU A 29 2.38 -16.16 -13.25
C LEU A 29 2.15 -15.03 -14.26
N SER A 30 2.77 -15.07 -15.44
CA SER A 30 2.58 -14.07 -16.49
C SER A 30 1.19 -14.16 -17.12
N LYS A 31 0.69 -13.05 -17.67
CA LYS A 31 -0.60 -12.93 -18.41
C LYS A 31 -1.89 -12.99 -17.60
N LYS A 32 -1.84 -12.85 -16.29
CA LYS A 32 -3.03 -12.75 -15.45
C LYS A 32 -3.22 -11.30 -15.03
N ASP A 33 -4.29 -10.68 -15.51
CA ASP A 33 -4.66 -9.32 -15.13
C ASP A 33 -5.23 -9.29 -13.71
N TRP A 34 -4.98 -8.18 -13.02
CA TRP A 34 -5.47 -7.94 -11.67
C TRP A 34 -5.56 -6.44 -11.41
N ARG A 35 -6.57 -6.06 -10.63
CA ARG A 35 -6.69 -4.74 -10.02
C ARG A 35 -6.21 -4.79 -8.58
N ARG A 36 -6.35 -5.96 -7.94
CA ARG A 36 -5.79 -6.28 -6.63
C ARG A 36 -4.90 -7.49 -6.64
N PHE A 37 -3.74 -7.34 -6.01
CA PHE A 37 -2.80 -8.44 -5.83
C PHE A 37 -2.28 -8.53 -4.40
N GLY A 38 -2.67 -9.58 -3.69
CA GLY A 38 -2.23 -9.85 -2.33
C GLY A 38 -0.97 -10.71 -2.27
N LEU A 39 0.00 -10.32 -1.44
CA LEU A 39 1.14 -11.15 -1.06
C LEU A 39 1.02 -11.45 0.44
N PHE A 40 0.86 -12.71 0.82
CA PHE A 40 0.57 -13.10 2.20
C PHE A 40 1.67 -13.96 2.79
N SER A 41 2.05 -13.61 4.01
CA SER A 41 3.00 -14.32 4.85
C SER A 41 2.59 -14.24 6.30
N PHE A 42 3.08 -15.17 7.11
CA PHE A 42 2.83 -15.15 8.54
C PHE A 42 3.67 -14.06 9.20
N TYR A 43 4.99 -14.15 9.15
CA TYR A 43 5.91 -13.17 9.74
C TYR A 43 6.40 -12.13 8.75
N ASP A 44 6.81 -10.97 9.27
CA ASP A 44 7.67 -9.99 8.59
C ASP A 44 9.10 -10.55 8.47
N ALA A 45 9.25 -11.56 7.62
CA ALA A 45 10.43 -12.39 7.45
C ALA A 45 10.57 -12.86 5.99
N PRO A 46 11.75 -13.32 5.55
CA PRO A 46 11.89 -13.96 4.25
C PRO A 46 10.94 -15.16 4.12
N TYR A 47 10.40 -15.34 2.91
CA TYR A 47 9.58 -16.50 2.55
C TYR A 47 10.40 -17.79 2.55
N ALA A 48 11.69 -17.67 2.23
CA ALA A 48 12.65 -18.75 2.37
C ALA A 48 14.04 -18.20 2.69
N GLU A 49 14.71 -18.88 3.62
CA GLU A 49 16.08 -18.60 4.03
C GLU A 49 16.82 -19.93 4.21
N SER A 50 17.79 -20.20 3.34
CA SER A 50 18.71 -21.33 3.43
C SER A 50 20.11 -20.90 2.96
N ASP A 51 21.09 -21.79 3.06
CA ASP A 51 22.42 -21.55 2.47
C ASP A 51 22.35 -21.45 0.94
N LEU A 52 21.35 -22.08 0.34
CA LEU A 52 21.14 -22.13 -1.10
C LEU A 52 20.42 -20.88 -1.62
N LEU A 53 19.35 -20.43 -0.95
CA LEU A 53 18.52 -19.36 -1.47
C LEU A 53 17.98 -18.45 -0.37
N TYR A 54 17.79 -17.19 -0.73
CA TYR A 54 17.10 -16.21 0.10
C TYR A 54 16.02 -15.52 -0.74
N LEU A 55 14.76 -15.61 -0.31
CA LEU A 55 13.62 -14.99 -0.98
C LEU A 55 12.80 -14.16 0.01
N SER A 56 12.83 -12.84 -0.13
CA SER A 56 12.06 -11.89 0.67
C SER A 56 10.78 -11.41 -0.03
N PRO A 57 9.81 -10.86 0.74
CA PRO A 57 8.66 -10.16 0.19
C PRO A 57 9.05 -9.10 -0.85
N LYS A 58 10.09 -8.31 -0.58
CA LYS A 58 10.59 -7.27 -1.49
C LYS A 58 11.07 -7.84 -2.83
N GLN A 59 11.73 -9.00 -2.85
CA GLN A 59 12.17 -9.64 -4.09
C GLN A 59 10.99 -10.14 -4.93
N VAL A 60 9.98 -10.73 -4.27
CA VAL A 60 8.72 -11.12 -4.92
C VAL A 60 8.01 -9.90 -5.48
N MET A 61 7.88 -8.82 -4.69
CA MET A 61 7.30 -7.55 -5.14
C MET A 61 8.04 -6.96 -6.34
N LEU A 62 9.38 -6.91 -6.32
CA LEU A 62 10.17 -6.42 -7.46
C LEU A 62 9.92 -7.21 -8.74
N THR A 63 9.84 -8.53 -8.62
CA THR A 63 9.55 -9.43 -9.76
C THR A 63 8.17 -9.15 -10.32
N MET A 64 7.16 -9.10 -9.45
CA MET A 64 5.77 -8.85 -9.87
C MET A 64 5.59 -7.42 -10.41
N ALA A 65 6.28 -6.44 -9.85
CA ALA A 65 6.31 -5.06 -10.34
C ALA A 65 6.92 -4.98 -11.74
N LYS A 66 8.02 -5.71 -11.99
CA LYS A 66 8.62 -5.78 -13.32
C LYS A 66 7.68 -6.40 -14.35
N MET A 67 6.89 -7.40 -13.96
CA MET A 67 5.89 -8.03 -14.82
C MET A 67 4.68 -7.12 -15.08
N ALA A 68 4.28 -6.32 -14.09
CA ALA A 68 3.16 -5.38 -14.19
C ALA A 68 3.51 -4.09 -14.96
N LYS A 69 4.80 -3.72 -15.01
CA LYS A 69 5.25 -2.51 -15.74
C LYS A 69 5.11 -2.69 -17.24
N LYS A 70 4.09 -2.03 -17.81
CA LYS A 70 3.93 -1.79 -19.25
C LYS A 70 4.71 -0.52 -19.66
N LYS A 71 4.88 -0.30 -20.96
CA LYS A 71 5.59 0.89 -21.47
C LYS A 71 4.87 2.19 -21.07
N GLU A 72 3.54 2.18 -21.11
CA GLU A 72 2.67 3.34 -20.86
C GLU A 72 1.96 3.29 -19.50
N SER A 73 2.43 2.45 -18.57
CA SER A 73 1.94 2.45 -17.19
C SER A 73 2.93 3.11 -16.24
N SER A 74 2.45 3.85 -15.25
CA SER A 74 3.29 4.29 -14.13
C SER A 74 3.43 3.15 -13.11
N LEU A 75 4.57 3.07 -12.44
CA LEU A 75 4.83 2.07 -11.41
C LEU A 75 5.40 2.75 -10.17
N ILE A 76 4.79 2.51 -9.02
CA ILE A 76 5.22 3.08 -7.75
C ILE A 76 5.44 1.94 -6.77
N LEU A 77 6.64 1.84 -6.21
CA LEU A 77 6.97 0.92 -5.14
C LEU A 77 7.16 1.72 -3.87
N VAL A 78 6.29 1.49 -2.90
CA VAL A 78 6.42 1.99 -1.54
C VAL A 78 7.03 0.89 -0.69
N VAL A 79 8.23 1.13 -0.15
CA VAL A 79 9.00 0.13 0.61
C VAL A 79 9.26 0.58 2.03
N ASP A 80 9.08 -0.33 3.00
CA ASP A 80 9.37 -0.06 4.41
C ASP A 80 10.88 -0.19 4.67
N ALA A 81 11.46 0.89 5.21
CA ALA A 81 12.87 0.97 5.54
C ALA A 81 13.26 0.13 6.78
N MET A 82 12.29 -0.27 7.60
CA MET A 82 12.54 -0.80 8.94
C MET A 82 12.69 -2.34 8.99
N GLU A 83 12.54 -3.05 7.88
CA GLU A 83 12.79 -4.50 7.80
C GLU A 83 14.24 -4.84 8.14
N LYS A 84 14.45 -5.85 8.99
CA LYS A 84 15.78 -6.26 9.52
C LYS A 84 16.39 -7.50 8.86
N GLY A 85 15.73 -8.10 7.87
CA GLY A 85 16.24 -9.26 7.13
C GLY A 85 17.50 -8.95 6.30
N GLU A 86 18.08 -9.95 5.64
CA GLU A 86 19.28 -9.79 4.80
C GLU A 86 19.07 -8.75 3.70
N MET A 87 17.89 -8.74 3.07
CA MET A 87 17.46 -7.73 2.09
C MET A 87 16.69 -6.55 2.72
N GLY A 88 16.78 -6.41 4.04
CA GLY A 88 16.13 -5.35 4.80
C GLY A 88 16.88 -4.03 4.65
N LEU A 89 16.13 -2.95 4.40
CA LEU A 89 16.69 -1.61 4.17
C LEU A 89 17.23 -0.95 5.45
N SER A 90 16.99 -1.57 6.61
CA SER A 90 17.45 -1.07 7.90
C SER A 90 18.96 -1.26 8.12
N THR A 91 19.60 -2.08 7.29
CA THR A 91 21.05 -2.28 7.24
C THR A 91 21.60 -1.77 5.91
N LYS A 92 22.85 -1.27 5.92
CA LYS A 92 23.50 -0.81 4.69
C LYS A 92 23.65 -1.94 3.66
N GLN A 93 24.05 -3.13 4.10
CA GLN A 93 24.23 -4.28 3.22
C GLN A 93 22.90 -4.66 2.52
N GLY A 94 21.81 -4.78 3.27
CA GLY A 94 20.51 -5.12 2.69
C GLY A 94 19.96 -4.03 1.78
N PHE A 95 20.20 -2.76 2.12
CA PHE A 95 19.93 -1.63 1.23
C PHE A 95 20.71 -1.74 -0.09
N ASP A 96 22.03 -1.94 -0.03
CA ASP A 96 22.88 -2.03 -1.22
C ASP A 96 22.43 -3.19 -2.12
N GLN A 97 22.10 -4.35 -1.53
CA GLN A 97 21.59 -5.52 -2.27
C GLN A 97 20.22 -5.25 -2.91
N PHE A 98 19.29 -4.59 -2.19
CA PHE A 98 17.99 -4.22 -2.74
C PHE A 98 18.11 -3.21 -3.88
N ILE A 99 18.92 -2.17 -3.68
CA ILE A 99 19.14 -1.11 -4.68
C ILE A 99 19.87 -1.65 -5.91
N GLU A 100 20.78 -2.61 -5.75
CA GLU A 100 21.38 -3.32 -6.87
C GLU A 100 20.32 -3.99 -7.75
N LEU A 101 19.42 -4.79 -7.14
CA LEU A 101 18.35 -5.45 -7.88
C LEU A 101 17.39 -4.43 -8.51
N PHE A 102 16.97 -3.42 -7.75
CA PHE A 102 16.04 -2.40 -8.19
C PHE A 102 16.59 -1.60 -9.39
N ASN A 103 17.82 -1.09 -9.30
CA ASN A 103 18.45 -0.34 -10.38
C ASN A 103 18.71 -1.21 -11.61
N GLY A 104 19.01 -2.50 -11.42
CA GLY A 104 19.12 -3.45 -12.51
C GLY A 104 17.83 -3.62 -13.31
N LEU A 105 16.68 -3.62 -12.62
CA LEU A 105 15.36 -3.77 -13.26
C LEU A 105 14.79 -2.45 -13.79
N PHE A 106 15.12 -1.35 -13.12
CA PHE A 106 14.56 -0.03 -13.37
C PHE A 106 15.66 1.04 -13.34
N PRO A 107 16.55 1.08 -14.35
CA PRO A 107 17.69 2.00 -14.37
C PRO A 107 17.27 3.48 -14.37
N ASP A 108 16.14 3.81 -15.01
CA ASP A 108 15.61 5.17 -15.14
C ASP A 108 14.66 5.57 -13.99
N ALA A 109 14.65 4.80 -12.88
CA ALA A 109 13.74 5.01 -11.78
C ALA A 109 14.07 6.25 -10.95
N THR A 110 13.02 7.00 -10.60
CA THR A 110 13.11 8.13 -9.66
C THR A 110 12.93 7.62 -8.23
N LYS A 111 13.75 8.11 -7.29
CA LYS A 111 13.79 7.62 -5.91
C LYS A 111 13.50 8.76 -4.95
N PHE A 112 12.65 8.51 -3.98
CA PHE A 112 12.25 9.45 -2.94
C PHE A 112 12.34 8.80 -1.57
N TYR A 113 12.49 9.65 -0.56
CA TYR A 113 12.53 9.25 0.84
C TYR A 113 11.46 10.01 1.63
N PHE A 114 10.75 9.32 2.53
CA PHE A 114 9.80 9.91 3.46
C PHE A 114 10.13 9.49 4.89
N GLY A 115 10.64 10.42 5.69
CA GLY A 115 11.14 10.16 7.04
C GLY A 115 11.88 11.36 7.63
N PRO A 116 12.35 11.27 8.87
CA PRO A 116 12.91 12.40 9.61
C PRO A 116 14.38 12.77 9.28
N LYS A 117 15.08 11.97 8.45
CA LYS A 117 16.50 12.19 8.04
C LYS A 117 17.52 12.44 9.16
N ASP A 118 17.20 12.08 10.39
CA ASP A 118 18.05 12.26 11.58
C ASP A 118 18.52 10.93 12.18
N THR A 119 18.22 9.81 11.52
CA THR A 119 18.65 8.48 11.94
C THR A 119 20.09 8.19 11.52
N GLU A 120 20.67 7.12 12.07
CA GLU A 120 22.02 6.66 11.71
C GLU A 120 22.09 6.10 10.27
N ARG A 121 20.94 5.91 9.59
CA ARG A 121 20.80 5.29 8.27
C ARG A 121 21.07 6.27 7.14
N LYS A 122 22.26 6.88 7.15
CA LYS A 122 22.66 7.93 6.20
C LYS A 122 22.49 7.56 4.72
N TRP A 123 22.59 6.27 4.38
CA TRP A 123 22.38 5.76 3.02
C TRP A 123 20.93 5.95 2.50
N LEU A 124 19.94 6.01 3.39
CA LEU A 124 18.55 6.30 3.01
C LEU A 124 18.34 7.79 2.72
N HIS A 125 19.15 8.64 3.34
CA HIS A 125 18.97 10.10 3.31
C HIS A 125 19.50 10.76 2.04
N GLU A 126 20.20 9.99 1.20
CA GLU A 126 20.73 10.44 -0.10
C GLU A 126 19.62 10.81 -1.09
N TYR A 127 18.43 10.24 -0.95
CA TYR A 127 17.31 10.53 -1.84
C TYR A 127 16.59 11.84 -1.48
N PRO A 128 16.02 12.57 -2.46
CA PRO A 128 15.15 13.72 -2.21
C PRO A 128 14.03 13.39 -1.23
N SER A 129 13.79 14.28 -0.27
CA SER A 129 12.67 14.12 0.66
C SER A 129 11.35 14.38 -0.07
N LEU A 130 10.47 13.39 -0.07
CA LEU A 130 9.07 13.63 -0.37
C LEU A 130 8.44 14.32 0.84
N LYS A 131 7.66 15.36 0.60
CA LYS A 131 6.89 16.07 1.63
C LYS A 131 5.43 16.19 1.22
N ILE A 132 4.58 16.42 2.20
CA ILE A 132 3.15 16.68 2.01
C ILE A 132 2.96 18.20 2.04
N PRO A 133 2.32 18.81 1.04
CA PRO A 133 1.99 20.24 1.08
C PRO A 133 1.10 20.51 2.30
N LEU A 134 1.52 21.42 3.17
CA LEU A 134 0.74 21.81 4.36
C LEU A 134 -0.63 22.36 3.94
N SER A 135 -0.66 23.13 2.85
CA SER A 135 -1.87 23.66 2.26
C SER A 135 -2.84 22.58 1.72
N TRP A 136 -2.33 21.41 1.34
CA TRP A 136 -3.18 20.28 0.93
C TRP A 136 -3.91 19.67 2.14
N LEU A 137 -3.18 19.51 3.26
CA LEU A 137 -3.72 18.96 4.50
C LEU A 137 -4.70 19.93 5.19
N ALA A 138 -4.36 21.22 5.25
CA ALA A 138 -5.22 22.27 5.80
C ALA A 138 -6.59 22.35 5.10
N LYS A 139 -6.63 22.13 3.77
CA LYS A 139 -7.88 22.08 2.99
C LYS A 139 -8.69 20.79 3.18
N ARG A 140 -8.15 19.81 3.91
CA ARG A 140 -8.75 18.47 4.10
C ARG A 140 -8.74 18.08 5.58
N PRO A 141 -9.43 18.85 6.44
CA PRO A 141 -9.52 18.52 7.87
C PRO A 141 -10.12 17.12 8.11
N ASN A 142 -11.01 16.64 7.22
CA ASN A 142 -11.57 15.29 7.29
C ASN A 142 -10.46 14.21 7.31
N VAL A 143 -9.49 14.30 6.38
CA VAL A 143 -8.39 13.34 6.27
C VAL A 143 -7.55 13.36 7.54
N PHE A 144 -7.22 14.55 8.03
CA PHE A 144 -6.41 14.68 9.24
C PHE A 144 -7.15 14.18 10.48
N SER A 145 -8.45 14.50 10.61
CA SER A 145 -9.28 14.04 11.73
C SER A 145 -9.40 12.52 11.81
N GLU A 146 -9.47 11.83 10.66
CA GLU A 146 -9.49 10.37 10.62
C GLU A 146 -8.19 9.77 11.15
N VAL A 147 -7.05 10.28 10.67
CA VAL A 147 -5.73 9.83 11.09
C VAL A 147 -5.50 10.12 12.57
N LEU A 148 -5.90 11.29 13.05
CA LEU A 148 -5.80 11.65 14.47
C LEU A 148 -6.71 10.78 15.34
N SER A 149 -7.93 10.47 14.89
CA SER A 149 -8.84 9.57 15.62
C SER A 149 -8.20 8.18 15.78
N ASP A 150 -7.64 7.65 14.70
CA ASP A 150 -6.95 6.34 14.71
C ASP A 150 -5.67 6.38 15.55
N ALA A 151 -4.99 7.53 15.62
CA ALA A 151 -3.81 7.76 16.44
C ALA A 151 -4.10 8.18 17.89
N SER A 152 -5.39 8.37 18.26
CA SER A 152 -5.76 8.90 19.56
C SER A 152 -5.38 7.92 20.69
N PRO A 153 -4.60 8.36 21.71
CA PRO A 153 -4.20 7.52 22.82
C PRO A 153 -5.36 6.95 23.65
N VAL A 154 -6.50 7.64 23.64
CA VAL A 154 -7.72 7.27 24.36
C VAL A 154 -8.83 6.76 23.45
N GLY A 155 -8.56 6.60 22.15
CA GLY A 155 -9.56 6.17 21.15
C GLY A 155 -10.67 7.20 20.95
N GLU A 156 -10.37 8.49 21.10
CA GLU A 156 -11.31 9.57 20.83
C GLU A 156 -11.61 9.67 19.33
N ILE A 157 -12.87 9.90 18.99
CA ILE A 157 -13.29 10.21 17.62
C ILE A 157 -13.19 11.72 17.44
N ILE A 158 -12.19 12.17 16.69
CA ILE A 158 -11.91 13.57 16.44
C ILE A 158 -12.70 14.03 15.22
N GLY A 159 -13.42 15.15 15.36
CA GLY A 159 -14.18 15.75 14.27
C GLY A 159 -13.30 16.59 13.35
N PRO A 160 -13.74 16.89 12.11
CA PRO A 160 -13.00 17.75 11.19
C PRO A 160 -12.76 19.17 11.74
N ALA A 161 -13.72 19.73 12.46
CA ALA A 161 -13.59 21.05 13.08
C ALA A 161 -12.41 21.10 14.06
N ASP A 162 -12.22 20.04 14.85
CA ASP A 162 -11.15 19.91 15.85
C ASP A 162 -9.79 19.53 15.24
N ALA A 163 -9.74 19.25 13.93
CA ALA A 163 -8.53 18.95 13.18
C ALA A 163 -8.19 20.07 12.16
N THR A 164 -8.86 21.21 12.24
CA THR A 164 -8.63 22.33 11.33
C THR A 164 -7.45 23.18 11.80
N PHE A 165 -6.57 23.55 10.88
CA PHE A 165 -5.43 24.44 11.11
C PHE A 165 -5.08 25.19 9.83
N GLU A 166 -4.33 26.28 9.93
CA GLU A 166 -3.90 27.09 8.78
C GLU A 166 -2.40 27.00 8.51
N ASP A 167 -1.59 26.89 9.55
CA ASP A 167 -0.13 26.95 9.50
C ASP A 167 0.53 25.91 10.43
N PHE A 168 1.87 25.94 10.51
CA PHE A 168 2.62 25.05 11.41
C PHE A 168 2.23 25.25 12.89
N PRO A 169 2.21 26.49 13.45
CA PRO A 169 1.72 26.71 14.81
C PRO A 169 0.37 26.06 15.10
N GLY A 170 -0.63 26.25 14.24
CA GLY A 170 -1.95 25.63 14.39
C GLY A 170 -1.90 24.10 14.30
N MET A 171 -1.12 23.54 13.37
CA MET A 171 -0.92 22.10 13.28
C MET A 171 -0.27 21.51 14.53
N ILE A 172 0.70 22.20 15.11
CA ILE A 172 1.38 21.80 16.35
C ILE A 172 0.39 21.81 17.51
N GLU A 173 -0.43 22.86 17.62
CA GLU A 173 -1.47 22.95 18.65
C GLU A 173 -2.43 21.76 18.58
N VAL A 174 -2.97 21.46 17.39
CA VAL A 174 -3.86 20.31 17.17
C VAL A 174 -3.15 18.99 17.53
N LEU A 175 -1.92 18.78 17.08
CA LEU A 175 -1.17 17.54 17.38
C LEU A 175 -0.88 17.39 18.89
N VAL A 176 -0.49 18.48 19.56
CA VAL A 176 -0.20 18.47 21.00
C VAL A 176 -1.48 18.27 21.82
N GLU A 177 -2.58 18.91 21.43
CA GLU A 177 -3.87 18.76 22.10
C GLU A 177 -4.41 17.34 21.97
N LYS A 178 -4.41 16.78 20.75
CA LYS A 178 -5.07 15.50 20.46
C LYS A 178 -4.21 14.27 20.73
N LEU A 179 -2.88 14.38 20.65
CA LEU A 179 -1.94 13.26 20.91
C LEU A 179 -1.17 13.42 22.24
N GLY A 180 -1.38 14.53 22.93
CA GLY A 180 -0.89 14.76 24.28
C GLY A 180 -1.55 13.84 25.32
N PRO A 181 -1.08 13.89 26.57
CA PRO A 181 -1.71 13.12 27.64
C PRO A 181 -3.16 13.60 27.87
N PRO A 182 -4.12 12.68 28.10
CA PRO A 182 -5.51 13.06 28.30
C PRO A 182 -5.71 13.88 29.56
N SER A 183 -6.68 14.79 29.56
CA SER A 183 -7.09 15.49 30.79
C SER A 183 -7.65 14.48 31.80
N LEU A 184 -7.23 14.58 33.07
CA LEU A 184 -7.70 13.75 34.19
C LEU A 184 -9.14 14.10 34.61
N THR A 185 -10.10 14.08 33.69
CA THR A 185 -11.53 14.26 33.99
C THR A 185 -12.16 12.94 34.41
N GLU A 186 -13.19 13.00 35.27
CA GLU A 186 -13.89 11.80 35.79
C GLU A 186 -14.50 10.92 34.69
N GLU A 187 -14.76 11.49 33.51
CA GLU A 187 -15.30 10.80 32.34
C GLU A 187 -14.27 9.90 31.64
N VAL A 188 -13.01 10.38 31.52
CA VAL A 188 -11.88 9.57 31.05
C VAL A 188 -11.59 8.46 32.07
N MET A 189 -11.64 8.76 33.37
CA MET A 189 -11.54 7.77 34.44
C MET A 189 -12.70 6.75 34.43
N GLY A 190 -13.89 7.16 33.99
CA GLY A 190 -15.08 6.32 33.84
C GLY A 190 -14.96 5.33 32.68
N LYS A 191 -14.56 5.79 31.49
CA LYS A 191 -14.29 4.93 30.32
C LYS A 191 -13.13 3.96 30.54
N ILE A 192 -12.10 4.40 31.28
CA ILE A 192 -10.95 3.56 31.65
C ILE A 192 -11.35 2.48 32.67
N ARG A 193 -12.30 2.75 33.58
CA ARG A 193 -12.82 1.75 34.54
C ARG A 193 -13.72 0.69 33.91
N SER A 194 -14.38 0.98 32.79
CA SER A 194 -15.29 0.04 32.11
C SER A 194 -14.58 -0.92 31.15
N THR A 195 -13.26 -0.81 30.97
CA THR A 195 -12.48 -1.73 30.13
C THR A 195 -11.92 -2.85 31.02
N GLU A 196 -12.48 -4.05 30.93
CA GLU A 196 -12.22 -5.16 31.87
C GLU A 196 -10.76 -5.64 31.90
N ALA A 197 -10.31 -6.02 33.09
CA ALA A 197 -8.94 -6.40 33.45
C ALA A 197 -8.47 -7.79 32.94
N SER A 198 -9.11 -8.38 31.93
CA SER A 198 -8.86 -9.78 31.51
C SER A 198 -7.86 -9.95 30.36
N GLU A 199 -7.30 -8.87 29.79
CA GLU A 199 -6.31 -8.94 28.69
C GLU A 199 -4.82 -8.92 29.15
N TYR A 200 -4.54 -9.16 30.44
CA TYR A 200 -3.25 -8.81 31.05
C TYR A 200 -2.19 -9.91 31.20
N ALA A 201 -2.35 -11.10 30.61
CA ALA A 201 -1.40 -12.20 30.81
C ALA A 201 -0.71 -12.63 29.50
N GLY A 202 0.31 -11.86 29.10
CA GLY A 202 1.23 -12.22 28.02
C GLY A 202 2.28 -11.13 27.77
N GLU A 203 3.56 -11.50 27.75
CA GLU A 203 4.72 -10.70 27.31
C GLU A 203 5.34 -9.66 28.27
N ALA A 204 6.24 -10.16 29.13
CA ALA A 204 7.14 -9.39 29.99
C ALA A 204 8.43 -8.87 29.32
N VAL A 205 8.51 -8.76 27.98
CA VAL A 205 9.77 -8.37 27.28
C VAL A 205 9.71 -6.95 26.66
N GLY A 206 8.57 -6.25 26.74
CA GLY A 206 8.35 -4.98 26.01
C GLY A 206 8.70 -3.66 26.71
N LEU A 207 9.31 -3.68 27.90
CA LEU A 207 9.50 -2.47 28.73
C LEU A 207 10.49 -1.44 28.16
N MET A 208 11.39 -1.83 27.24
CA MET A 208 12.37 -0.90 26.65
C MET A 208 11.90 -0.25 25.33
N THR A 209 10.89 -0.79 24.64
CA THR A 209 10.40 -0.24 23.36
C THR A 209 9.45 0.95 23.50
N VAL A 210 8.95 1.24 24.70
CA VAL A 210 8.06 2.39 24.94
C VAL A 210 8.82 3.73 25.04
N PHE A 211 10.15 3.67 25.09
CA PHE A 211 11.02 4.84 25.15
C PHE A 211 11.26 5.52 23.79
N ILE A 212 10.68 5.01 22.69
CA ILE A 212 11.05 5.43 21.32
C ILE A 212 9.91 6.13 20.53
N SER A 213 8.62 5.94 20.87
CA SER A 213 7.54 6.73 20.24
C SER A 213 6.15 6.60 20.92
N PRO A 214 5.48 7.73 21.25
CA PRO A 214 4.06 7.79 21.62
C PRO A 214 3.06 7.16 20.64
N THR A 215 3.30 7.11 19.33
CA THR A 215 2.40 6.40 18.38
C THR A 215 2.62 4.89 18.37
N THR A 216 3.80 4.38 18.76
CA THR A 216 3.95 2.95 19.12
C THR A 216 3.21 2.61 20.41
N ALA A 217 2.97 3.59 21.29
CA ALA A 217 2.04 3.44 22.39
C ALA A 217 0.57 3.45 21.92
N VAL A 218 0.24 3.70 20.66
CA VAL A 218 -1.13 3.52 20.15
C VAL A 218 -1.38 2.07 19.73
N THR A 219 -0.34 1.32 19.36
CA THR A 219 -0.46 -0.13 19.09
C THR A 219 -0.13 -1.04 20.28
N ARG A 220 0.55 -0.51 21.31
CA ARG A 220 0.94 -1.24 22.54
C ARG A 220 0.57 -0.47 23.83
N GLY A 221 -0.33 0.50 23.73
CA GLY A 221 -0.72 1.46 24.79
C GLY A 221 -1.28 0.87 26.06
N VAL A 222 -1.73 -0.38 25.98
CA VAL A 222 -2.21 -1.13 27.13
C VAL A 222 -1.12 -1.29 28.21
N LYS A 223 0.17 -1.26 27.86
CA LYS A 223 1.27 -1.38 28.85
C LYS A 223 1.57 -0.07 29.60
N TYR A 224 1.44 1.09 28.95
CA TYR A 224 1.56 2.40 29.61
C TYR A 224 0.29 2.73 30.39
N LEU A 225 -0.89 2.43 29.83
CA LEU A 225 -2.16 2.44 30.57
C LEU A 225 -2.12 1.47 31.74
N GLY A 226 -1.52 0.28 31.64
CA GLY A 226 -1.40 -0.67 32.75
C GLY A 226 -0.53 -0.16 33.90
N LYS A 227 0.64 0.43 33.59
CA LYS A 227 1.50 1.08 34.60
C LYS A 227 0.86 2.36 35.14
N PHE A 228 0.20 3.15 34.30
CA PHE A 228 -0.61 4.30 34.70
C PHE A 228 -1.78 3.86 35.61
N MET A 229 -2.46 2.76 35.30
CA MET A 229 -3.54 2.17 36.07
C MET A 229 -3.06 1.63 37.41
N SER A 230 -1.88 0.99 37.45
CA SER A 230 -1.27 0.61 38.73
C SER A 230 -0.87 1.84 39.56
N LEU A 231 -0.32 2.88 38.94
CA LEU A 231 0.10 4.11 39.64
C LEU A 231 -1.08 4.97 40.15
N VAL A 232 -2.15 5.03 39.37
CA VAL A 232 -3.43 5.67 39.73
C VAL A 232 -4.10 4.88 40.86
N LYS A 233 -4.08 3.54 40.80
CA LYS A 233 -4.58 2.65 41.86
C LYS A 233 -3.74 2.75 43.14
N ASP A 234 -2.42 2.90 43.00
CA ASP A 234 -1.45 3.02 44.10
C ASP A 234 -1.32 4.47 44.65
N ARG A 235 -2.12 5.42 44.14
CA ARG A 235 -2.13 6.85 44.55
C ARG A 235 -0.75 7.52 44.51
N ARG A 236 0.16 7.09 43.62
CA ARG A 236 1.51 7.68 43.48
C ARG A 236 1.47 8.96 42.65
N LYS A 237 0.97 10.05 43.26
CA LYS A 237 0.79 11.36 42.59
C LYS A 237 2.06 11.93 41.96
N GLN A 238 3.24 11.60 42.49
CA GLN A 238 4.52 12.16 42.02
C GLN A 238 5.00 11.47 40.75
N GLU A 239 5.05 10.13 40.75
CA GLU A 239 5.39 9.33 39.57
C GLU A 239 4.41 9.58 38.40
N MET A 240 3.13 9.84 38.71
CA MET A 240 2.14 10.21 37.69
C MET A 240 2.46 11.57 37.03
N LYS A 241 2.86 12.58 37.82
CA LYS A 241 3.22 13.90 37.27
C LYS A 241 4.45 13.80 36.37
N GLU A 242 5.44 12.99 36.76
CA GLU A 242 6.65 12.76 35.95
C GLU A 242 6.30 12.13 34.60
N VAL A 243 5.43 11.12 34.58
CA VAL A 243 4.96 10.48 33.33
C VAL A 243 4.21 11.46 32.43
N TYR A 244 3.38 12.35 32.99
CA TYR A 244 2.66 13.37 32.21
C TYR A 244 3.60 14.39 31.60
N LEU A 245 4.56 14.90 32.39
CA LEU A 245 5.55 15.85 31.92
C LEU A 245 6.39 15.23 30.79
N GLU A 246 6.88 14.00 30.97
CA GLU A 246 7.66 13.29 29.96
C GLU A 246 6.86 13.05 28.67
N TRP A 247 5.58 12.69 28.76
CA TRP A 247 4.71 12.55 27.59
C TRP A 247 4.57 13.88 26.86
N THR A 248 4.15 14.93 27.57
CA THR A 248 3.95 16.26 26.99
C THR A 248 5.22 16.76 26.32
N GLU A 249 6.38 16.67 26.99
CA GLU A 249 7.68 17.06 26.43
C GLU A 249 8.02 16.29 25.17
N ARG A 250 7.74 14.98 25.13
CA ARG A 250 7.97 14.15 23.92
C ARG A 250 7.08 14.54 22.76
N VAL A 251 5.80 14.81 22.99
CA VAL A 251 4.85 15.21 21.94
C VAL A 251 5.21 16.61 21.42
N GLN A 252 5.48 17.56 22.31
CA GLN A 252 5.91 18.92 21.94
C GLN A 252 7.24 18.91 21.18
N LYS A 253 8.23 18.16 21.65
CA LYS A 253 9.53 18.03 20.96
C LYS A 253 9.37 17.29 19.64
N GLY A 254 8.64 16.19 19.63
CA GLY A 254 8.43 15.32 18.48
C GLY A 254 7.73 16.02 17.32
N TYR A 255 6.71 16.82 17.62
CA TYR A 255 5.97 17.64 16.65
C TYR A 255 6.39 19.11 16.66
N SER A 256 7.63 19.41 17.07
CA SER A 256 8.18 20.76 16.89
C SER A 256 8.16 21.17 15.40
N GLU A 257 8.13 22.47 15.13
CA GLU A 257 8.13 22.99 13.75
C GLU A 257 9.32 22.46 12.94
N GLU A 258 10.51 22.39 13.54
CA GLU A 258 11.70 21.79 12.92
C GLU A 258 11.44 20.36 12.44
N ASN A 259 10.76 19.55 13.26
CA ASN A 259 10.44 18.18 12.92
C ASN A 259 9.31 18.07 11.90
N LEU A 260 8.27 18.89 11.99
CA LEU A 260 7.18 18.89 11.02
C LEU A 260 7.65 19.34 9.64
N ARG A 261 8.57 20.30 9.54
CA ARG A 261 9.17 20.74 8.26
C ARG A 261 9.95 19.66 7.51
N LYS A 262 10.29 18.55 8.18
CA LYS A 262 10.87 17.36 7.54
C LYS A 262 9.84 16.59 6.70
N PHE A 263 8.56 16.64 7.09
CA PHE A 263 7.46 15.90 6.47
C PHE A 263 6.52 16.78 5.65
N PHE A 264 6.41 18.07 6.00
CA PHE A 264 5.49 19.01 5.39
C PHE A 264 6.21 20.19 4.75
N ASP A 265 5.61 20.73 3.69
CA ASP A 265 6.10 21.91 3.00
C ASP A 265 5.02 23.00 2.92
N ASP A 266 5.35 24.20 3.36
CA ASP A 266 4.46 25.38 3.34
C ASP A 266 4.66 26.25 2.10
N SER A 267 5.57 25.88 1.19
CA SER A 267 5.85 26.67 -0.01
C SER A 267 4.66 26.62 -0.99
N PRO A 268 4.20 27.78 -1.51
CA PRO A 268 3.09 27.83 -2.47
C PRO A 268 3.41 27.17 -3.82
N GLU A 269 4.70 27.05 -4.15
CA GLU A 269 5.20 26.43 -5.39
C GLU A 269 5.68 24.99 -5.20
N PHE A 270 5.32 24.33 -4.08
CA PHE A 270 5.80 22.99 -3.81
C PHE A 270 5.44 22.02 -4.94
N SER A 271 6.48 21.45 -5.56
CA SER A 271 6.38 20.36 -6.51
C SER A 271 7.19 19.20 -6.00
N SER A 272 6.51 18.08 -5.72
CA SER A 272 7.11 16.85 -5.24
C SER A 272 8.06 16.19 -6.26
N GLY A 273 7.98 16.58 -7.54
CA GLY A 273 8.57 15.84 -8.66
C GLY A 273 7.85 14.52 -8.99
N LEU A 274 6.88 14.08 -8.18
CA LEU A 274 6.14 12.83 -8.40
C LEU A 274 5.29 12.90 -9.67
N ILE A 275 4.62 14.03 -9.92
CA ILE A 275 3.79 14.23 -11.11
C ILE A 275 4.66 14.12 -12.37
N GLU A 276 5.85 14.71 -12.38
CA GLU A 276 6.75 14.67 -13.53
C GLU A 276 7.27 13.25 -13.80
N ALA A 277 7.69 12.53 -12.75
CA ALA A 277 8.14 11.15 -12.84
C ALA A 277 7.02 10.22 -13.32
N THR A 278 5.82 10.37 -12.77
CA THR A 278 4.62 9.60 -13.13
C THR A 278 4.19 9.89 -14.56
N SER A 279 4.17 11.17 -14.95
CA SER A 279 3.85 11.59 -16.32
C SER A 279 4.88 11.03 -17.30
N SER A 280 6.15 10.92 -16.92
CA SER A 280 7.18 10.31 -17.76
C SER A 280 7.14 8.77 -17.79
N PHE A 281 6.12 8.13 -17.20
CA PHE A 281 5.99 6.68 -17.02
C PHE A 281 7.21 6.02 -16.36
N LYS A 282 7.99 6.79 -15.60
CA LYS A 282 9.19 6.28 -14.92
C LYS A 282 8.76 5.49 -13.68
N PRO A 283 9.43 4.36 -13.38
CA PRO A 283 9.26 3.71 -12.09
C PRO A 283 9.67 4.65 -10.95
N ILE A 284 8.88 4.65 -9.88
CA ILE A 284 9.10 5.46 -8.69
C ILE A 284 9.34 4.52 -7.51
N LEU A 285 10.42 4.77 -6.75
CA LEU A 285 10.66 4.12 -5.46
C LEU A 285 10.46 5.16 -4.36
N LEU A 286 9.53 4.89 -3.46
CA LEU A 286 9.34 5.66 -2.23
C LEU A 286 9.80 4.81 -1.05
N VAL A 287 10.90 5.21 -0.42
CA VAL A 287 11.40 4.57 0.80
C VAL A 287 10.79 5.28 2.01
N ILE A 288 10.12 4.53 2.88
CA ILE A 288 9.44 5.07 4.07
C ILE A 288 10.19 4.68 5.33
N GLU A 289 10.54 5.65 6.16
CA GLU A 289 11.16 5.48 7.47
C GLU A 289 10.33 6.15 8.57
N THR A 290 9.06 5.76 8.68
CA THR A 290 8.18 6.22 9.76
C THR A 290 7.82 5.14 10.75
N ARG A 291 7.90 3.85 10.38
CA ARG A 291 7.46 2.72 11.20
C ARG A 291 8.08 2.73 12.59
N SER A 292 7.23 2.57 13.60
CA SER A 292 7.59 2.57 15.02
C SER A 292 8.21 3.88 15.53
N THR A 293 7.97 4.99 14.82
CA THR A 293 8.35 6.34 15.25
C THR A 293 7.10 7.17 15.51
N LEU A 294 7.27 8.35 16.12
CA LEU A 294 6.18 9.31 16.35
C LEU A 294 5.42 9.68 15.07
N TYR A 295 6.08 9.50 13.93
CA TYR A 295 5.62 9.88 12.61
C TYR A 295 4.83 8.77 11.90
N ASP A 296 4.56 7.63 12.57
CA ASP A 296 3.69 6.55 12.07
C ASP A 296 2.38 7.08 11.48
N LEU A 297 1.79 8.12 12.10
CA LEU A 297 0.51 8.70 11.67
C LEU A 297 0.59 9.44 10.33
N PHE A 298 1.79 9.82 9.88
CA PHE A 298 1.97 10.48 8.58
C PHE A 298 2.00 9.48 7.42
N LEU A 299 2.14 8.18 7.69
CA LEU A 299 2.13 7.14 6.66
C LEU A 299 0.79 7.11 5.88
N PRO A 300 -0.39 7.08 6.53
CA PRO A 300 -1.66 7.30 5.83
C PRO A 300 -1.71 8.57 5.00
N LEU A 301 -1.21 9.68 5.52
CA LEU A 301 -1.28 10.98 4.86
C LEU A 301 -0.45 11.01 3.57
N VAL A 302 0.77 10.47 3.58
CA VAL A 302 1.61 10.42 2.39
C VAL A 302 1.02 9.51 1.32
N LEU A 303 0.39 8.41 1.70
CA LEU A 303 -0.30 7.52 0.75
C LEU A 303 -1.53 8.17 0.14
N GLN A 304 -2.37 8.83 0.94
CA GLN A 304 -3.53 9.55 0.42
C GLN A 304 -3.12 10.67 -0.51
N HIS A 305 -2.11 11.47 -0.12
CA HIS A 305 -1.55 12.52 -0.97
C HIS A 305 -1.03 11.95 -2.29
N LEU A 306 -0.22 10.88 -2.24
CA LEU A 306 0.35 10.23 -3.42
C LEU A 306 -0.73 9.71 -4.37
N VAL A 307 -1.76 9.05 -3.84
CA VAL A 307 -2.87 8.51 -4.64
C VAL A 307 -3.72 9.63 -5.23
N GLU A 308 -3.95 10.75 -4.52
CA GLU A 308 -4.65 11.89 -5.10
C GLU A 308 -3.84 12.60 -6.18
N GLU A 309 -2.55 12.82 -5.93
CA GLU A 309 -1.64 13.51 -6.85
C GLU A 309 -1.45 12.73 -8.16
N ILE A 310 -1.45 11.39 -8.08
CA ILE A 310 -1.19 10.50 -9.22
C ILE A 310 -2.47 9.94 -9.84
N GLY A 311 -3.51 9.75 -9.01
CA GLY A 311 -4.83 9.26 -9.45
C GLY A 311 -5.55 10.24 -10.38
N TYR A 312 -5.10 11.50 -10.50
CA TYR A 312 -5.60 12.48 -11.46
C TYR A 312 -4.45 13.25 -12.14
N ILE A 313 -4.09 12.86 -13.38
CA ILE A 313 -3.22 13.69 -14.24
C ILE A 313 -4.11 14.52 -15.19
N PRO A 314 -4.08 15.87 -15.09
CA PRO A 314 -4.84 16.73 -15.98
C PRO A 314 -4.50 16.49 -17.47
N PRO A 315 -5.48 16.57 -18.40
CA PRO A 315 -5.29 16.33 -19.84
C PRO A 315 -4.09 17.05 -20.47
N HIS A 316 -3.82 18.28 -20.04
CA HIS A 316 -2.74 19.12 -20.55
C HIS A 316 -1.33 18.69 -20.08
N ARG A 317 -1.23 17.86 -19.03
CA ARG A 317 0.03 17.28 -18.52
C ARG A 317 0.23 15.82 -18.94
N ARG A 318 -0.69 15.27 -19.73
CA ARG A 318 -0.56 13.91 -20.26
C ARG A 318 0.50 13.87 -21.37
N PRO A 319 1.41 12.89 -21.36
CA PRO A 319 2.22 12.59 -22.52
C PRO A 319 1.31 12.16 -23.66
N LYS A 320 1.47 12.79 -24.82
CA LYS A 320 0.82 12.35 -26.05
C LYS A 320 1.48 11.06 -26.49
N THR A 321 0.70 10.03 -26.77
CA THR A 321 1.21 8.75 -27.27
C THR A 321 1.87 8.95 -28.65
N ILE A 322 2.68 7.98 -29.09
CA ILE A 322 3.27 8.02 -30.45
C ILE A 322 2.15 8.01 -31.52
N ASP A 323 1.02 7.39 -31.20
CA ASP A 323 -0.16 7.38 -32.07
C ASP A 323 -0.91 8.72 -32.06
N ASP A 324 -0.88 9.50 -30.96
CA ASP A 324 -1.38 10.89 -30.94
C ASP A 324 -0.58 11.84 -31.83
N GLN A 325 0.72 11.57 -32.02
CA GLN A 325 1.56 12.37 -32.91
C GLN A 325 1.35 12.01 -34.39
N LYS A 326 1.02 10.76 -34.68
CA LYS A 326 0.63 10.31 -36.03
C LYS A 326 -0.79 10.77 -36.37
N SER A 327 -1.75 10.60 -35.46
CA SER A 327 -3.14 11.03 -35.66
C SER A 327 -3.27 12.55 -35.82
N LYS A 328 -2.44 13.35 -35.14
CA LYS A 328 -2.37 14.80 -35.38
C LYS A 328 -1.68 15.17 -36.69
N LYS A 329 -0.66 14.43 -37.14
CA LYS A 329 -0.08 14.64 -38.47
C LYS A 329 -1.03 14.25 -39.60
N ASP A 330 -1.88 13.25 -39.36
CA ASP A 330 -2.88 12.79 -40.32
C ASP A 330 -4.15 13.65 -40.30
N LYS A 331 -4.57 14.18 -39.13
CA LYS A 331 -5.64 15.19 -39.03
C LYS A 331 -5.23 16.52 -39.66
N HIS A 332 -4.01 17.00 -39.44
CA HIS A 332 -3.52 18.22 -40.11
C HIS A 332 -3.41 18.07 -41.64
N LYS A 333 -3.41 16.83 -42.15
CA LYS A 333 -3.46 16.52 -43.59
C LYS A 333 -4.88 16.34 -44.14
N LYS A 334 -5.85 15.97 -43.29
CA LYS A 334 -7.26 15.81 -43.67
C LYS A 334 -8.06 17.10 -43.54
N ASP A 335 -7.71 17.95 -42.57
CA ASP A 335 -8.42 19.22 -42.32
C ASP A 335 -8.12 20.30 -43.38
N ILE A 336 -7.31 20.01 -44.41
CA ILE A 336 -7.07 20.89 -45.57
C ILE A 336 -8.03 20.54 -46.75
N ASP A 337 -8.67 19.37 -46.75
CA ASP A 337 -9.47 18.90 -47.88
C ASP A 337 -11.00 18.90 -47.63
N ASP A 338 -11.49 19.27 -46.43
CA ASP A 338 -12.92 19.28 -46.08
C ASP A 338 -13.45 20.67 -45.66
N GLU A 339 -12.98 21.76 -46.29
CA GLU A 339 -13.69 23.06 -46.27
C GLU A 339 -14.77 23.09 -47.36
N GLU A 340 -15.95 22.52 -47.09
CA GLU A 340 -17.26 22.96 -47.64
C GLU A 340 -18.39 22.05 -47.13
N MET A 341 -18.98 22.35 -45.97
CA MET A 341 -20.36 21.98 -45.66
C MET A 341 -20.95 22.96 -44.63
N THR A 342 -21.82 23.84 -45.13
CA THR A 342 -22.70 24.77 -44.43
C THR A 342 -23.67 24.05 -43.48
N TYR A 343 -23.83 24.55 -42.25
CA TYR A 343 -24.92 24.19 -41.35
C TYR A 343 -26.15 25.08 -41.64
N GLU A 344 -27.28 24.47 -41.96
CA GLU A 344 -28.60 25.10 -41.87
C GLU A 344 -29.04 25.14 -40.39
N SER A 345 -29.60 26.27 -39.98
CA SER A 345 -30.04 26.59 -38.62
C SER A 345 -31.36 25.89 -38.24
N LEU A 346 -31.39 25.29 -37.04
CA LEU A 346 -32.53 24.65 -36.39
C LEU A 346 -33.46 25.68 -35.71
N ASP A 347 -34.27 26.41 -36.48
CA ASP A 347 -35.25 27.35 -35.91
C ASP A 347 -36.72 27.03 -36.22
N ASP A 348 -37.06 25.88 -36.83
CA ASP A 348 -38.44 25.52 -37.18
C ASP A 348 -38.85 24.10 -36.73
N ILE A 349 -38.96 23.86 -35.41
CA ILE A 349 -39.74 22.73 -34.88
C ILE A 349 -40.73 23.27 -33.85
N SER A 350 -42.03 23.26 -34.19
CA SER A 350 -43.11 23.68 -33.28
C SER A 350 -43.50 22.55 -32.33
N GLU A 351 -43.92 22.90 -31.11
CA GLU A 351 -44.34 21.97 -30.04
C GLU A 351 -45.55 21.08 -30.41
N GLU A 352 -46.16 21.25 -31.58
CA GLU A 352 -47.30 20.47 -32.08
C GLU A 352 -46.88 19.18 -32.80
N ASP A 353 -45.58 18.98 -33.08
CA ASP A 353 -45.02 17.75 -33.66
C ASP A 353 -44.58 16.71 -32.61
N LEU A 354 -44.86 16.95 -31.33
CA LEU A 354 -44.59 15.98 -30.26
C LEU A 354 -45.78 15.02 -30.08
N PRO A 355 -45.59 13.70 -30.20
CA PRO A 355 -46.70 12.74 -30.10
C PRO A 355 -47.29 12.68 -28.68
N PRO A 356 -48.61 12.45 -28.53
CA PRO A 356 -49.27 12.45 -27.23
C PRO A 356 -48.89 11.22 -26.40
N VAL A 357 -48.59 11.45 -25.12
CA VAL A 357 -48.27 10.40 -24.14
C VAL A 357 -49.53 9.57 -23.87
N THR A 358 -49.56 8.35 -24.39
CA THR A 358 -50.64 7.37 -24.12
C THR A 358 -50.20 6.38 -23.04
N ASP A 359 -51.15 5.84 -22.28
CA ASP A 359 -50.92 4.89 -21.17
C ASP A 359 -50.15 3.61 -21.58
N GLN A 360 -50.07 3.32 -22.88
CA GLN A 360 -49.22 2.25 -23.42
C GLN A 360 -47.72 2.53 -23.27
N LEU A 361 -47.30 3.80 -23.28
CA LEU A 361 -45.91 4.23 -23.06
C LEU A 361 -45.49 4.07 -21.58
N ILE A 362 -46.45 4.25 -20.66
CA ILE A 362 -46.23 4.06 -19.22
C ILE A 362 -46.15 2.56 -18.90
N GLN A 363 -47.00 1.72 -19.49
CA GLN A 363 -46.90 0.26 -19.34
C GLN A 363 -45.60 -0.31 -19.93
N THR A 364 -45.11 0.19 -21.07
CA THR A 364 -43.81 -0.23 -21.62
C THR A 364 -42.62 0.22 -20.77
N MET A 365 -42.72 1.33 -20.03
CA MET A 365 -41.69 1.72 -19.05
C MET A 365 -41.76 0.86 -17.78
N MET A 366 -42.95 0.52 -17.29
CA MET A 366 -43.09 -0.31 -16.08
C MET A 366 -42.71 -1.79 -16.29
N GLU A 367 -42.91 -2.35 -17.49
CA GLU A 367 -42.38 -3.68 -17.83
C GLU A 367 -40.85 -3.67 -18.01
N LYS A 368 -40.25 -2.52 -18.37
CA LYS A 368 -38.79 -2.34 -18.45
C LYS A 368 -38.11 -2.25 -17.07
N ASP A 369 -38.83 -1.79 -16.05
CA ASP A 369 -38.32 -1.70 -14.67
C ASP A 369 -38.36 -3.04 -13.91
N GLY A 370 -39.13 -4.03 -14.39
CA GLY A 370 -39.20 -5.38 -13.81
C GLY A 370 -37.97 -6.26 -14.08
N ASP A 371 -37.26 -5.99 -15.17
CA ASP A 371 -36.04 -6.74 -15.57
C ASP A 371 -34.73 -6.12 -15.02
N LEU A 372 -34.80 -4.99 -14.32
CA LEU A 372 -33.63 -4.31 -13.72
C LEU A 372 -33.24 -4.83 -12.32
N ALA A 373 -33.94 -5.83 -11.77
CA ALA A 373 -33.64 -6.39 -10.45
C ALA A 373 -32.61 -7.55 -10.46
N ARG A 374 -32.04 -7.90 -11.63
CA ARG A 374 -30.98 -8.92 -11.78
C ARG A 374 -29.98 -8.61 -12.90
N SER A 375 -29.67 -7.33 -13.12
CA SER A 375 -28.46 -7.01 -13.87
C SER A 375 -27.26 -7.21 -12.95
N ASP A 376 -26.46 -8.25 -13.25
CA ASP A 376 -25.03 -8.22 -12.99
C ASP A 376 -24.52 -6.81 -13.28
N ILE A 377 -23.71 -6.25 -12.38
CA ILE A 377 -23.06 -4.97 -12.62
C ILE A 377 -22.14 -5.21 -13.82
N ASP A 378 -22.63 -4.89 -15.01
CA ASP A 378 -21.80 -4.70 -16.20
C ASP A 378 -20.85 -3.55 -15.86
N ILE A 379 -19.65 -3.94 -15.45
CA ILE A 379 -18.51 -3.05 -15.35
C ILE A 379 -18.34 -2.52 -16.76
N SER A 380 -18.60 -1.23 -16.97
CA SER A 380 -18.44 -0.59 -18.27
C SER A 380 -17.05 -0.90 -18.83
N GLU A 381 -16.99 -1.65 -19.92
CA GLU A 381 -15.79 -1.83 -20.76
C GLU A 381 -15.55 -0.57 -21.63
N ASP A 382 -15.82 0.62 -21.08
CA ASP A 382 -15.46 1.86 -21.76
C ASP A 382 -13.94 1.94 -21.82
N GLU A 383 -13.41 2.03 -23.03
CA GLU A 383 -12.02 2.41 -23.28
C GLU A 383 -11.75 3.72 -22.51
N PHE A 384 -10.96 3.59 -21.46
CA PHE A 384 -10.71 4.67 -20.51
C PHE A 384 -9.83 5.75 -21.17
N GLU A 385 -10.45 6.64 -21.95
CA GLU A 385 -9.79 7.79 -22.57
C GLU A 385 -9.41 8.83 -21.50
N GLY A 386 -8.33 8.58 -20.75
CA GLY A 386 -7.61 9.68 -20.12
C GLY A 386 -6.75 9.47 -18.89
N LYS A 387 -6.39 8.27 -18.45
CA LYS A 387 -5.36 8.18 -17.41
C LYS A 387 -4.34 7.09 -17.75
N PRO A 388 -3.03 7.33 -17.50
CA PRO A 388 -2.10 6.23 -17.46
C PRO A 388 -2.55 5.21 -16.42
N GLU A 389 -2.55 3.94 -16.79
CA GLU A 389 -2.63 2.85 -15.82
C GLU A 389 -1.48 3.04 -14.82
N THR A 390 -1.80 3.11 -13.53
CA THR A 390 -0.78 3.20 -12.47
C THR A 390 -0.84 1.95 -11.62
N VAL A 391 0.31 1.31 -11.42
CA VAL A 391 0.44 0.16 -10.55
C VAL A 391 1.17 0.58 -9.28
N LEU A 392 0.49 0.44 -8.14
CA LEU A 392 1.01 0.77 -6.82
C LEU A 392 1.35 -0.52 -6.07
N PHE A 393 2.59 -0.66 -5.64
CA PHE A 393 3.06 -1.73 -4.76
C PHE A 393 3.28 -1.17 -3.36
N LEU A 394 2.56 -1.72 -2.40
CA LEU A 394 2.64 -1.37 -0.98
C LEU A 394 3.30 -2.51 -0.21
N ASP A 395 4.52 -2.25 0.23
CA ASP A 395 5.22 -3.12 1.15
C ASP A 395 4.65 -2.98 2.56
N ALA A 396 4.67 -4.07 3.32
CA ALA A 396 4.26 -4.13 4.71
C ALA A 396 2.91 -3.43 5.02
N ALA A 397 1.91 -3.60 4.14
CA ALA A 397 0.59 -2.98 4.26
C ALA A 397 -0.13 -3.34 5.58
N THR A 398 0.26 -4.43 6.24
CA THR A 398 -0.18 -4.76 7.61
C THR A 398 0.05 -3.61 8.60
N HIS A 399 1.05 -2.74 8.42
CA HIS A 399 1.25 -1.59 9.32
C HIS A 399 0.18 -0.51 9.19
N LEU A 400 -0.43 -0.38 8.01
CA LEU A 400 -1.56 0.52 7.81
C LEU A 400 -2.80 0.04 8.56
N SER A 401 -2.91 -1.27 8.86
CA SER A 401 -4.05 -1.83 9.60
C SER A 401 -4.18 -1.29 11.03
N LYS A 402 -3.18 -0.55 11.53
CA LYS A 402 -3.29 0.20 12.79
C LYS A 402 -4.23 1.41 12.67
N PHE A 403 -4.38 1.93 11.46
CA PHE A 403 -5.21 3.08 11.12
C PHE A 403 -6.45 2.60 10.38
N ASN A 404 -7.47 2.14 11.12
CA ASN A 404 -8.62 1.44 10.57
C ASN A 404 -9.30 2.21 9.41
N LYS A 405 -9.53 3.51 9.56
CA LYS A 405 -10.20 4.32 8.53
C LYS A 405 -9.31 4.50 7.30
N SER A 406 -8.04 4.81 7.56
CA SER A 406 -7.03 4.97 6.50
C SER A 406 -6.73 3.67 5.74
N PHE A 407 -6.80 2.54 6.43
CA PHE A 407 -6.64 1.22 5.83
C PHE A 407 -7.80 0.88 4.91
N LYS A 408 -9.04 1.22 5.30
CA LYS A 408 -10.21 1.10 4.42
C LYS A 408 -10.08 1.94 3.17
N PHE A 409 -9.53 3.15 3.27
CA PHE A 409 -9.18 3.94 2.09
C PHE A 409 -8.20 3.17 1.18
N ALA A 410 -7.11 2.63 1.73
CA ALA A 410 -6.11 1.89 0.96
C ALA A 410 -6.67 0.61 0.28
N LEU A 411 -7.60 -0.07 0.93
CA LEU A 411 -8.34 -1.21 0.38
C LEU A 411 -9.21 -0.86 -0.83
N ASN A 412 -9.74 0.36 -0.85
CA ASN A 412 -10.69 0.84 -1.85
C ASN A 412 -10.05 1.72 -2.94
N ILE A 413 -8.71 1.79 -3.01
CA ILE A 413 -8.01 2.56 -4.04
C ILE A 413 -8.46 2.12 -5.45
N PRO A 414 -8.52 0.81 -5.79
CA PRO A 414 -8.99 0.40 -7.12
C PRO A 414 -10.43 0.85 -7.44
N GLU A 415 -11.37 0.83 -6.49
CA GLU A 415 -12.76 1.30 -6.75
C GLU A 415 -12.79 2.80 -6.95
N LYS A 416 -12.07 3.54 -6.11
CA LYS A 416 -12.07 5.00 -6.14
C LYS A 416 -11.32 5.53 -7.37
N PHE A 417 -10.30 4.81 -7.84
CA PHE A 417 -9.45 5.19 -8.96
C PHE A 417 -9.39 4.05 -9.98
N PRO A 418 -10.30 4.05 -10.99
CA PRO A 418 -10.40 2.97 -11.98
C PRO A 418 -9.09 2.64 -12.71
N ASN A 419 -8.25 3.65 -12.93
CA ASN A 419 -6.95 3.55 -13.59
C ASN A 419 -5.80 3.05 -12.69
N MET A 420 -6.09 2.62 -11.46
CA MET A 420 -5.09 2.16 -10.52
C MET A 420 -5.27 0.68 -10.17
N SER A 421 -4.16 -0.05 -10.22
CA SER A 421 -4.04 -1.40 -9.67
C SER A 421 -3.15 -1.35 -8.43
N VAL A 422 -3.50 -2.10 -7.39
CA VAL A 422 -2.75 -2.13 -6.14
C VAL A 422 -2.32 -3.54 -5.79
N ALA A 423 -1.01 -3.69 -5.56
CA ALA A 423 -0.40 -4.85 -4.97
C ALA A 423 0.01 -4.53 -3.53
N ALA A 424 -0.28 -5.41 -2.58
CA ALA A 424 0.05 -5.18 -1.17
C ALA A 424 0.56 -6.45 -0.50
N SER A 425 1.63 -6.32 0.30
CA SER A 425 2.14 -7.40 1.12
C SER A 425 1.64 -7.32 2.56
N PHE A 426 1.16 -8.44 3.07
CA PHE A 426 0.59 -8.58 4.41
C PHE A 426 1.32 -9.66 5.21
N PHE A 427 1.65 -9.30 6.45
CA PHE A 427 2.09 -10.18 7.52
C PHE A 427 0.92 -10.46 8.45
N THR A 428 0.74 -11.71 8.87
CA THR A 428 -0.44 -12.18 9.62
C THR A 428 -0.14 -12.76 11.00
N ASP A 429 1.08 -12.60 11.52
CA ASP A 429 1.57 -13.12 12.81
C ASP A 429 0.95 -12.49 14.07
N ARG A 430 -0.11 -11.69 13.93
CA ARG A 430 -0.71 -11.00 15.08
C ARG A 430 -1.53 -11.97 15.93
N GLU A 431 -1.21 -12.06 17.23
CA GLU A 431 -1.98 -12.82 18.23
C GLU A 431 -3.47 -12.47 18.21
N LYS A 432 -3.78 -11.18 18.00
CA LYS A 432 -5.13 -10.67 17.73
C LYS A 432 -5.17 -10.00 16.37
N ILE A 433 -5.81 -10.65 15.42
CA ILE A 433 -6.06 -10.07 14.10
C ILE A 433 -7.16 -9.02 14.23
N SER A 434 -6.82 -7.76 13.97
CA SER A 434 -7.78 -6.67 13.88
C SER A 434 -8.79 -6.94 12.76
N SER A 435 -10.05 -6.52 12.95
CA SER A 435 -11.09 -6.59 11.91
C SER A 435 -10.66 -5.90 10.61
N ALA A 436 -9.95 -4.78 10.69
CA ALA A 436 -9.39 -4.10 9.54
C ALA A 436 -8.44 -5.01 8.75
N LEU A 437 -7.44 -5.62 9.40
CA LEU A 437 -6.51 -6.57 8.74
C LEU A 437 -7.27 -7.76 8.12
N GLN A 438 -8.28 -8.30 8.81
CA GLN A 438 -9.12 -9.36 8.26
C GLN A 438 -9.85 -8.92 6.98
N GLU A 439 -10.50 -7.76 6.98
CA GLU A 439 -11.14 -7.17 5.80
C GLU A 439 -10.13 -7.01 4.67
N GLY A 440 -8.93 -6.48 4.95
CA GLY A 440 -7.89 -6.27 3.96
C GLY A 440 -7.37 -7.55 3.32
N VAL A 441 -7.11 -8.58 4.13
CA VAL A 441 -6.68 -9.90 3.64
C VAL A 441 -7.75 -10.48 2.72
N LEU A 442 -9.01 -10.48 3.15
CA LEU A 442 -10.11 -11.00 2.34
C LEU A 442 -10.30 -10.22 1.04
N GLU A 443 -10.19 -8.89 1.07
CA GLU A 443 -10.33 -8.03 -0.11
C GLU A 443 -9.23 -8.31 -1.15
N TYR A 444 -7.97 -8.38 -0.72
CA TYR A 444 -6.82 -8.65 -1.60
C TYR A 444 -6.74 -10.12 -2.03
N MET A 445 -7.49 -11.02 -1.40
CA MET A 445 -7.66 -12.40 -1.85
C MET A 445 -8.80 -12.58 -2.86
N LYS A 446 -9.64 -11.57 -3.16
CA LYS A 446 -10.78 -11.74 -4.07
C LYS A 446 -10.41 -11.94 -5.53
N GLU A 447 -9.31 -11.33 -5.98
CA GLU A 447 -8.90 -11.35 -7.38
C GLU A 447 -7.70 -12.28 -7.57
N ARG A 448 -6.56 -11.91 -6.98
CA ARG A 448 -5.31 -12.66 -7.13
C ARG A 448 -4.46 -12.55 -5.88
N ALA A 449 -3.92 -13.68 -5.44
CA ALA A 449 -3.05 -13.70 -4.26
C ALA A 449 -1.93 -14.74 -4.38
N LEU A 450 -0.76 -14.44 -3.82
CA LEU A 450 0.28 -15.43 -3.51
C LEU A 450 0.35 -15.59 -1.99
N ILE A 451 0.16 -16.80 -1.52
CA ILE A 451 0.07 -17.14 -0.10
C ILE A 451 1.23 -18.06 0.22
N PHE A 452 2.28 -17.48 0.80
CA PHE A 452 3.44 -18.21 1.29
C PHE A 452 3.17 -18.79 2.66
N ASP A 453 2.42 -18.06 3.48
CA ASP A 453 1.94 -18.51 4.77
C ASP A 453 0.76 -17.62 5.22
N LEU A 454 -0.14 -18.14 6.04
CA LEU A 454 -1.33 -17.41 6.47
C LEU A 454 -1.77 -17.86 7.86
N HIS A 455 -2.16 -16.89 8.69
CA HIS A 455 -2.70 -17.20 10.01
C HIS A 455 -3.90 -18.16 9.92
N PRO A 456 -3.98 -19.21 10.76
CA PRO A 456 -5.03 -20.22 10.67
C PRO A 456 -6.46 -19.65 10.66
N SER A 457 -6.74 -18.66 11.51
CA SER A 457 -8.06 -18.02 11.54
C SER A 457 -8.39 -17.26 10.25
N LEU A 458 -7.42 -16.61 9.60
CA LEU A 458 -7.63 -15.95 8.32
C LEU A 458 -7.84 -16.97 7.20
N PHE A 459 -7.09 -18.07 7.24
CA PHE A 459 -7.28 -19.17 6.31
C PHE A 459 -8.68 -19.78 6.44
N ASP A 460 -9.15 -20.00 7.67
CA ASP A 460 -10.50 -20.49 7.93
C ASP A 460 -11.59 -19.53 7.42
N LEU A 461 -11.39 -18.22 7.61
CA LEU A 461 -12.31 -17.20 7.12
C LEU A 461 -12.32 -17.12 5.58
N ALA A 462 -11.15 -17.12 4.95
CA ALA A 462 -11.03 -17.10 3.49
C ALA A 462 -11.60 -18.36 2.82
N THR A 463 -11.60 -19.49 3.53
CA THR A 463 -12.12 -20.78 3.05
C THR A 463 -13.50 -21.13 3.59
N ALA A 464 -14.14 -20.26 4.38
CA ALA A 464 -15.39 -20.56 5.10
C ALA A 464 -16.56 -20.98 4.21
N ARG A 465 -16.62 -20.46 2.98
CA ARG A 465 -17.67 -20.78 1.99
C ARG A 465 -17.31 -21.97 1.09
N MET A 466 -16.18 -22.63 1.31
CA MET A 466 -15.75 -23.75 0.49
C MET A 466 -16.33 -25.08 0.99
N PRO A 467 -16.65 -26.03 0.09
CA PRO A 467 -16.99 -27.39 0.48
C PRO A 467 -15.88 -28.02 1.35
N VAL A 468 -16.27 -28.81 2.35
CA VAL A 468 -15.34 -29.47 3.28
C VAL A 468 -14.26 -30.28 2.55
N SER A 469 -14.61 -30.97 1.47
CA SER A 469 -13.66 -31.73 0.65
C SER A 469 -12.58 -30.86 0.01
N ARG A 470 -12.94 -29.67 -0.48
CA ARG A 470 -11.99 -28.70 -1.04
C ARG A 470 -11.11 -28.08 0.04
N LYS A 471 -11.70 -27.78 1.20
CA LYS A 471 -10.94 -27.27 2.35
C LYS A 471 -9.92 -28.30 2.84
N ALA A 472 -10.31 -29.58 2.93
CA ALA A 472 -9.39 -30.67 3.28
C ALA A 472 -8.26 -30.82 2.26
N TRP A 473 -8.56 -30.70 0.95
CA TRP A 473 -7.55 -30.69 -0.10
C TRP A 473 -6.56 -29.52 0.05
N LEU A 474 -7.04 -28.31 0.34
CA LEU A 474 -6.17 -27.15 0.57
C LEU A 474 -5.29 -27.32 1.80
N ILE A 475 -5.82 -27.88 2.89
CA ILE A 475 -5.02 -28.21 4.09
C ILE A 475 -3.92 -29.21 3.74
N GLY A 476 -4.22 -30.23 2.93
CA GLY A 476 -3.21 -31.16 2.42
C GLY A 476 -2.13 -30.46 1.59
N LYS A 477 -2.50 -29.44 0.80
CA LYS A 477 -1.54 -28.62 0.05
C LYS A 477 -0.70 -27.70 0.93
N LEU A 478 -1.23 -27.18 2.02
CA LEU A 478 -0.45 -26.44 3.02
C LEU A 478 0.56 -27.35 3.74
N GLN A 479 0.18 -28.59 4.06
CA GLN A 479 1.10 -29.58 4.63
C GLN A 479 2.22 -29.95 3.64
N GLU A 480 1.89 -30.11 2.37
CA GLU A 480 2.87 -30.35 1.30
C GLU A 480 3.82 -29.16 1.13
N MET A 481 3.29 -27.94 1.17
CA MET A 481 4.07 -26.70 1.14
C MET A 481 5.05 -26.62 2.31
N GLU A 482 4.62 -26.95 3.53
CA GLU A 482 5.48 -26.96 4.71
C GLU A 482 6.58 -28.02 4.63
N ARG A 483 6.27 -29.21 4.11
CA ARG A 483 7.28 -30.26 3.83
C ARG A 483 8.37 -29.75 2.88
N ILE A 484 7.98 -29.12 1.77
CA ILE A 484 8.91 -28.54 0.80
C ILE A 484 9.77 -27.45 1.44
N ARG A 485 9.18 -26.58 2.28
CA ARG A 485 9.91 -25.54 3.01
C ARG A 485 10.95 -26.13 3.98
N SER A 486 10.60 -27.21 4.69
CA SER A 486 11.54 -27.92 5.57
C SER A 486 12.71 -28.57 4.84
N GLU A 487 12.57 -28.84 3.54
CA GLU A 487 13.64 -29.33 2.67
C GLU A 487 14.52 -28.18 2.12
N GLY A 488 14.22 -26.92 2.47
CA GLY A 488 14.98 -25.73 2.06
C GLY A 488 14.56 -25.15 0.71
N GLU A 489 13.48 -25.65 0.13
CA GLU A 489 12.87 -25.16 -1.12
C GLU A 489 11.77 -24.12 -0.84
N VAL A 490 11.25 -23.46 -1.87
CA VAL A 490 10.16 -22.49 -1.72
C VAL A 490 8.91 -23.00 -2.39
N ALA A 491 7.80 -22.98 -1.67
CA ALA A 491 6.48 -23.23 -2.23
C ALA A 491 5.46 -22.20 -1.70
N PHE A 492 4.44 -21.93 -2.50
CA PHE A 492 3.33 -21.05 -2.14
C PHE A 492 2.05 -21.45 -2.85
N LEU A 493 0.91 -21.06 -2.30
CA LEU A 493 -0.38 -21.18 -2.95
C LEU A 493 -0.69 -19.93 -3.78
N GLU A 494 -0.98 -20.11 -5.06
CA GLU A 494 -1.54 -19.08 -5.92
C GLU A 494 -3.06 -19.17 -5.90
N TYR A 495 -3.72 -18.06 -5.58
CA TYR A 495 -5.14 -17.86 -5.80
C TYR A 495 -5.39 -17.01 -7.05
N THR A 496 -6.34 -17.41 -7.90
CA THR A 496 -6.81 -16.62 -9.04
C THR A 496 -8.32 -16.80 -9.22
N SER A 497 -9.08 -15.70 -9.27
CA SER A 497 -10.54 -15.74 -9.38
C SER A 497 -11.05 -16.18 -10.75
N GLN A 498 -10.30 -15.86 -11.82
CA GLN A 498 -10.65 -16.08 -13.23
C GLN A 498 -10.48 -17.54 -13.71
N GLU A 499 -9.78 -18.39 -12.95
CA GLU A 499 -9.48 -19.76 -13.36
C GLU A 499 -10.52 -20.76 -12.85
N PHE A 500 -10.73 -21.84 -13.63
CA PHE A 500 -11.57 -22.98 -13.22
C PHE A 500 -11.05 -23.61 -11.90
N TYR A 501 -9.73 -23.72 -11.78
CA TYR A 501 -9.05 -24.10 -10.55
C TYR A 501 -8.50 -22.85 -9.88
N LYS A 502 -9.25 -22.33 -8.90
CA LYS A 502 -8.90 -21.08 -8.21
C LYS A 502 -7.62 -21.15 -7.38
N TRP A 503 -7.13 -22.35 -7.06
CA TRP A 503 -6.01 -22.58 -6.14
C TRP A 503 -4.99 -23.49 -6.79
N ASN A 504 -3.73 -23.06 -6.82
CA ASN A 504 -2.63 -23.82 -7.39
C ASN A 504 -1.43 -23.80 -6.44
N LEU A 505 -0.89 -24.97 -6.09
CA LEU A 505 0.40 -25.06 -5.42
C LEU A 505 1.51 -24.79 -6.44
N ARG A 506 2.40 -23.86 -6.12
CA ARG A 506 3.56 -23.49 -6.92
C ARG A 506 4.82 -23.80 -6.12
N VAL A 507 5.79 -24.42 -6.77
CA VAL A 507 7.11 -24.71 -6.21
C VAL A 507 8.14 -23.95 -7.04
N VAL A 508 9.01 -23.20 -6.37
CA VAL A 508 10.09 -22.44 -7.00
C VAL A 508 11.25 -23.39 -7.29
N GLU A 509 11.24 -23.92 -8.51
CA GLU A 509 12.26 -24.85 -8.99
C GLU A 509 13.51 -24.11 -9.47
N LYS A 510 14.66 -24.80 -9.39
CA LYS A 510 15.91 -24.32 -9.97
C LYS A 510 15.74 -24.12 -11.49
N PRO A 511 15.99 -22.92 -12.04
CA PRO A 511 15.87 -22.68 -13.47
C PRO A 511 16.94 -23.41 -14.29
N GLU A 512 16.60 -23.74 -15.53
CA GLU A 512 17.58 -24.15 -16.54
C GLU A 512 18.55 -23.01 -16.88
N ILE A 513 19.78 -23.34 -17.30
CA ILE A 513 20.86 -22.37 -17.60
C ILE A 513 20.42 -21.33 -18.64
N GLU A 514 19.64 -21.73 -19.64
CA GLU A 514 19.11 -20.81 -20.66
C GLU A 514 18.15 -19.76 -20.07
N ALA A 515 17.31 -20.17 -19.11
CA ALA A 515 16.39 -19.27 -18.42
C ALA A 515 17.14 -18.25 -17.56
N LEU A 516 18.16 -18.69 -16.82
CA LEU A 516 19.05 -17.79 -16.06
C LEU A 516 19.71 -16.75 -16.96
N THR A 517 20.18 -17.18 -18.14
CA THR A 517 20.80 -16.27 -19.12
C THR A 517 19.82 -15.20 -19.58
N ARG A 518 18.53 -15.52 -19.77
CA ARG A 518 17.50 -14.53 -20.14
C ARG A 518 17.22 -13.53 -19.01
N ILE A 519 17.14 -14.00 -17.77
CA ILE A 519 16.91 -13.14 -16.60
C ILE A 519 18.11 -12.21 -16.39
N ARG A 520 19.34 -12.71 -16.53
CA ARG A 520 20.55 -11.90 -16.41
C ARG A 520 20.66 -10.80 -17.46
N ARG A 521 20.12 -11.00 -18.66
CA ARG A 521 20.01 -9.93 -19.67
C ARG A 521 19.14 -8.76 -19.20
N TRP A 522 18.27 -8.93 -18.20
CA TRP A 522 17.51 -7.80 -17.66
C TRP A 522 18.39 -6.82 -16.90
N PHE A 523 19.44 -7.31 -16.24
CA PHE A 523 20.43 -6.51 -15.51
C PHE A 523 21.48 -5.88 -16.44
N GLY A 524 21.56 -6.35 -17.68
CA GLY A 524 22.49 -5.88 -18.70
C GLY A 524 21.73 -5.27 -19.88
N GLY A 525 21.43 -3.97 -19.78
CA GLY A 525 21.19 -3.19 -20.99
C GLY A 525 22.36 -3.39 -21.95
N THR A 526 22.05 -3.65 -23.21
CA THR A 526 23.00 -3.66 -24.33
C THR A 526 24.08 -2.60 -24.15
N LYS A 527 25.33 -3.04 -23.95
CA LYS A 527 26.48 -2.27 -24.43
C LYS A 527 26.54 -2.37 -25.95
#